data_AF-A0A7C7QHM4-F1
#
_entry.id   AF-A0A7C7QHM4-F1
#
_cell.length_a   1.000
_cell.length_b   1.000
_cell.length_c   1.000
_cell.angle_alpha   90.00
_cell.angle_beta   90.00
_cell.angle_gamma   90.00
#
_symmetry.space_group_name_H-M   'P 1'
#
loop_
_entity.id
_entity.type
_entity.pdbx_description
1 polymer ?
#
loop_
_entity_poly.entity_id
_entity_poly.type
_entity_poly.pdbx_seq_one_letter_code
_entity_poly.pdbx_strand_id
1 'polypeptide(L)'
;MEYMKTLDVASHHSRQLPRWKLLIEQLMTEGLLEAVFATSTAAAGVNFPARSVVFLDPDRYNGHEFLPLTAIEFHQMTGRAGRRGKDNIGFASVIPGRFMDVKLIAELLRLST
;
A
#
# COMPACT_ATOMS: atom_id res chain seq x y z
N MET A 1 -2.00 -21.85 5.99
CA MET A 1 -0.61 -21.39 6.20
C MET A 1 0.31 -21.87 5.09
N GLU A 2 0.22 -23.13 4.66
CA GLU A 2 1.08 -23.70 3.61
C GLU A 2 1.03 -22.93 2.27
N TYR A 3 -0.16 -22.55 1.80
CA TYR A 3 -0.34 -21.75 0.57
C TYR A 3 0.33 -20.36 0.58
N MET A 4 0.49 -19.74 1.75
CA MET A 4 1.10 -18.40 1.85
C MET A 4 2.62 -18.48 1.89
N LYS A 5 3.19 -19.65 2.23
CA LYS A 5 4.64 -19.93 2.22
C LYS A 5 5.18 -20.31 0.85
N THR A 6 4.32 -20.62 -0.13
CA THR A 6 4.74 -21.01 -1.48
C THR A 6 4.84 -19.84 -2.45
N LEU A 7 4.16 -18.73 -2.15
CA LEU A 7 4.11 -17.55 -3.02
C LEU A 7 4.61 -16.28 -2.34
N ASP A 8 4.75 -16.28 -1.00
CA ASP A 8 5.17 -15.15 -0.17
C ASP A 8 4.38 -13.85 -0.45
N VAL A 9 3.12 -13.99 -0.84
CA VAL A 9 2.20 -12.87 -1.10
C VAL A 9 0.90 -12.98 -0.30
N ALA A 10 0.35 -11.82 0.09
CA ALA A 10 -0.93 -11.75 0.78
C ALA A 10 -1.78 -10.56 0.35
N SER A 11 -3.08 -10.58 0.68
CA SER A 11 -3.98 -9.43 0.52
C SER A 11 -4.35 -8.87 1.88
N HIS A 12 -4.49 -7.54 2.00
CA HIS A 12 -4.88 -6.86 3.24
C HIS A 12 -6.02 -5.87 2.99
N HIS A 13 -7.21 -6.12 3.57
CA HIS A 13 -8.35 -5.22 3.45
C HIS A 13 -9.26 -5.23 4.68
N SER A 14 -10.09 -4.19 4.85
CA SER A 14 -10.90 -3.96 6.06
C SER A 14 -11.88 -5.10 6.37
N ARG A 15 -12.41 -5.78 5.34
CA ARG A 15 -13.36 -6.90 5.45
C ARG A 15 -12.73 -8.25 5.88
N GLN A 16 -11.41 -8.31 6.09
CA GLN A 16 -10.77 -9.54 6.58
C GLN A 16 -10.94 -9.70 8.09
N LEU A 17 -10.91 -10.95 8.55
CA LEU A 17 -10.98 -11.27 9.97
C LEU A 17 -9.85 -10.59 10.74
N PRO A 18 -10.07 -10.10 11.97
CA PRO A 18 -9.03 -9.46 12.78
C PRO A 18 -7.77 -10.31 12.93
N ARG A 19 -7.92 -11.63 13.16
CA ARG A 19 -6.79 -12.57 13.25
C ARG A 19 -5.98 -12.67 11.96
N TRP A 20 -6.62 -12.53 10.81
CA TRP A 20 -5.95 -12.56 9.52
C TRP A 20 -5.08 -11.32 9.31
N LYS A 21 -5.59 -10.15 9.68
CA LYS A 21 -4.82 -8.89 9.61
C LYS A 21 -3.58 -8.94 10.50
N LEU A 22 -3.74 -9.38 11.75
CA LEU A 22 -2.61 -9.56 12.69
C LEU A 22 -1.56 -10.52 12.12
N LEU A 23 -1.98 -11.63 11.51
CA LEU A 23 -1.06 -12.58 10.89
C LEU A 23 -0.25 -11.93 9.76
N ILE A 24 -0.89 -11.17 8.86
CA ILE A 24 -0.18 -10.47 7.78
C ILE A 24 0.79 -9.43 8.33
N GLU A 25 0.38 -8.66 9.32
CA GLU A 25 1.25 -7.66 9.96
C GLU A 25 2.50 -8.30 10.58
N GLN A 26 2.34 -9.46 11.24
CA GLN A 26 3.45 -10.23 11.79
C GLN A 26 4.39 -10.74 10.69
N LEU A 27 3.84 -11.41 9.67
CA LEU A 27 4.66 -11.97 8.58
C LEU A 27 5.41 -10.89 7.79
N MET A 28 4.79 -9.71 7.55
CA MET A 28 5.47 -8.57 6.94
C MET A 28 6.62 -8.04 7.80
N THR A 29 6.39 -7.90 9.11
CA THR A 29 7.40 -7.38 10.05
C THR A 29 8.60 -8.33 10.17
N GLU A 30 8.34 -9.63 10.15
CA GLU A 30 9.35 -10.70 10.13
C GLU A 30 10.07 -10.83 8.77
N GLY A 31 9.53 -10.22 7.71
CA GLY A 31 10.10 -10.27 6.36
C GLY A 31 9.83 -11.58 5.63
N LEU A 32 8.77 -12.29 6.00
CA LEU A 32 8.34 -13.57 5.40
C LEU A 32 7.36 -13.38 4.22
N LEU A 33 6.98 -12.14 3.92
CA LEU A 33 6.17 -11.79 2.76
C LEU A 33 6.96 -10.85 1.86
N GLU A 34 7.00 -11.17 0.57
CA GLU A 34 7.60 -10.33 -0.46
C GLU A 34 6.67 -9.21 -0.91
N ALA A 35 5.36 -9.47 -0.98
CA ALA A 35 4.38 -8.46 -1.37
C ALA A 35 3.03 -8.58 -0.64
N VAL A 36 2.43 -7.43 -0.37
CA VAL A 36 1.05 -7.33 0.16
C VAL A 36 0.23 -6.40 -0.71
N PHE A 37 -0.92 -6.88 -1.17
CA PHE A 37 -1.89 -6.09 -1.92
C PHE A 37 -2.93 -5.52 -0.96
N ALA A 38 -2.97 -4.20 -0.83
CA ALA A 38 -3.89 -3.52 0.07
C ALA A 38 -4.80 -2.54 -0.68
N THR A 39 -6.03 -2.38 -0.20
CA THR A 39 -6.88 -1.27 -0.65
C THR A 39 -6.36 0.06 -0.10
N SER A 40 -6.72 1.19 -0.72
CA SER A 40 -6.26 2.52 -0.28
C SER A 40 -6.54 2.81 1.20
N THR A 41 -7.73 2.45 1.70
CA THR A 41 -8.07 2.58 3.13
C THR A 41 -7.18 1.72 4.03
N ALA A 42 -6.81 0.52 3.57
CA ALA A 42 -5.94 -0.36 4.33
C ALA A 42 -4.49 0.15 4.33
N ALA A 43 -3.98 0.57 3.17
CA ALA A 43 -2.61 1.03 3.00
C ALA A 43 -2.28 2.28 3.84
N ALA A 44 -3.23 3.20 4.03
CA ALA A 44 -3.01 4.34 4.92
C ALA A 44 -2.86 3.92 6.40
N GLY A 45 -3.55 2.84 6.81
CA GLY A 45 -3.66 2.39 8.20
C GLY A 45 -2.76 1.21 8.61
N VAL A 46 -1.95 0.64 7.71
CA VAL A 46 -1.05 -0.47 8.08
C VAL A 46 0.04 -0.01 9.04
N ASN A 47 0.41 -0.87 9.99
CA ASN A 47 1.43 -0.57 11.01
C ASN A 47 2.85 -1.07 10.66
N PHE A 48 3.06 -1.63 9.47
CA PHE A 48 4.37 -2.07 9.01
C PHE A 48 4.90 -1.19 7.86
N PRO A 49 6.21 -0.91 7.82
CA PRO A 49 6.86 -0.32 6.65
C PRO A 49 7.16 -1.39 5.59
N ALA A 50 7.28 -0.97 4.33
CA ALA A 50 7.72 -1.79 3.20
C ALA A 50 8.94 -1.14 2.54
N ARG A 51 9.78 -1.90 1.82
CA ARG A 51 10.89 -1.31 1.07
C ARG A 51 10.38 -0.36 -0.03
N SER A 52 9.31 -0.77 -0.69
CA SER A 52 8.69 -0.05 -1.79
C SER A 52 7.16 -0.05 -1.65
N VAL A 53 6.52 0.99 -2.16
CA VAL A 53 5.06 1.12 -2.27
C VAL A 53 4.73 1.36 -3.74
N VAL A 54 3.73 0.62 -4.24
CA VAL A 54 3.29 0.70 -5.63
C VAL A 54 1.82 1.10 -5.68
N PHE A 55 1.52 2.15 -6.44
CA PHE A 55 0.16 2.63 -6.67
C PHE A 55 -0.35 2.11 -8.02
N LEU A 56 -1.49 1.44 -8.00
CA LEU A 56 -2.17 0.93 -9.21
C LEU A 56 -3.29 1.86 -9.68
N ASP A 57 -3.83 2.69 -8.79
CA ASP A 57 -4.93 3.62 -9.06
C ASP A 57 -4.85 4.81 -8.07
N PRO A 58 -4.99 6.08 -8.53
CA PRO A 58 -5.12 7.24 -7.64
C PRO A 58 -6.49 7.40 -6.98
N ASP A 59 -7.41 6.44 -7.11
CA ASP A 59 -8.74 6.55 -6.52
C ASP A 59 -8.90 5.73 -5.22
N ARG A 60 -9.75 6.23 -4.32
CA ARG A 60 -10.25 5.51 -3.14
C ARG A 60 -11.74 5.29 -3.20
N TYR A 61 -12.18 4.13 -2.73
CA TYR A 61 -13.60 3.85 -2.57
C TYR A 61 -14.08 4.26 -1.17
N ASN A 62 -15.12 5.11 -1.09
CA ASN A 62 -15.69 5.54 0.19
C ASN A 62 -16.85 4.65 0.69
N GLY A 63 -17.22 3.61 -0.06
CA GLY A 63 -18.40 2.78 0.23
C GLY A 63 -19.58 3.03 -0.71
N HIS A 64 -19.55 4.12 -1.48
CA HIS A 64 -20.58 4.51 -2.44
C HIS A 64 -19.98 4.76 -3.83
N GLU A 65 -18.89 5.52 -3.90
CA GLU A 65 -18.22 5.94 -5.13
C GLU A 65 -16.69 5.93 -5.00
N PHE A 66 -16.03 6.00 -6.15
CA PHE A 66 -14.58 6.23 -6.23
C PHE A 66 -14.31 7.72 -6.23
N LEU A 67 -13.47 8.16 -5.29
CA LEU A 67 -13.03 9.54 -5.13
C LEU A 67 -11.52 9.62 -5.35
N PRO A 68 -11.00 10.70 -5.94
CA PRO A 68 -9.57 10.99 -5.97
C PRO A 68 -8.91 10.86 -4.59
N LEU A 69 -7.71 10.28 -4.54
CA LEU A 69 -6.87 10.33 -3.35
C LEU A 69 -6.52 11.78 -3.02
N THR A 70 -6.59 12.09 -1.73
CA THR A 70 -6.09 13.37 -1.22
C THR A 70 -4.57 13.35 -1.08
N ALA A 71 -3.93 14.53 -1.06
CA ALA A 71 -2.50 14.65 -0.80
C ALA A 71 -2.09 14.01 0.54
N ILE A 72 -2.94 14.12 1.56
CA ILE A 72 -2.71 13.52 2.88
C ILE A 72 -2.69 11.99 2.79
N GLU A 73 -3.68 11.39 2.15
CA GLU A 73 -3.76 9.93 1.99
C GLU A 73 -2.59 9.41 1.17
N PHE A 74 -2.25 10.12 0.08
CA PHE A 74 -1.09 9.80 -0.74
C PHE A 74 0.20 9.83 0.09
N HIS A 75 0.40 10.88 0.89
CA HIS A 75 1.55 10.99 1.79
C HIS A 75 1.62 9.91 2.87
N GLN A 76 0.49 9.56 3.47
CA GLN A 76 0.43 8.48 4.45
C GLN A 76 0.84 7.14 3.84
N MET A 77 0.42 6.88 2.60
CA MET A 77 0.79 5.67 1.86
C MET A 77 2.26 5.69 1.44
N THR A 78 2.76 6.77 0.84
CA THR A 78 4.17 6.88 0.43
C THR A 78 5.13 6.84 1.62
N GLY A 79 4.72 7.36 2.79
CA GLY A 79 5.49 7.32 4.02
C GLY A 79 5.73 5.90 4.58
N ARG A 80 5.09 4.87 4.01
CA ARG A 80 5.38 3.47 4.31
C ARG A 80 6.56 2.90 3.53
N ALA A 81 7.03 3.60 2.50
CA ALA A 81 8.20 3.20 1.72
C ALA A 81 9.50 3.50 2.48
N GLY A 82 10.38 2.51 2.53
CA GLY A 82 11.64 2.54 3.27
C GLY A 82 11.49 2.04 4.71
N ARG A 83 12.24 0.99 5.06
CA ARG A 83 12.28 0.43 6.41
C ARG A 83 13.43 1.05 7.20
N ARG A 84 13.10 1.74 8.29
CA ARG A 84 14.08 2.40 9.19
C ARG A 84 15.16 1.41 9.63
N GLY A 85 16.43 1.76 9.37
CA GLY A 85 17.58 0.94 9.75
C GLY A 85 17.83 -0.30 8.88
N LYS A 86 17.00 -0.56 7.86
CA LYS A 86 17.19 -1.66 6.89
C LYS A 86 17.42 -1.16 5.47
N ASP A 87 16.73 -0.10 5.05
CA ASP A 87 16.85 0.47 3.71
C ASP A 87 17.46 1.88 3.77
N ASN A 88 18.38 2.18 2.84
CA ASN A 88 18.95 3.52 2.68
C ASN A 88 17.97 4.47 1.96
N ILE A 89 17.13 3.92 1.07
CA ILE A 89 16.18 4.64 0.23
C ILE A 89 14.89 3.82 0.15
N GLY A 90 13.74 4.47 0.32
CA GLY A 90 12.41 3.90 0.03
C GLY A 90 11.94 4.30 -1.37
N PHE A 91 11.19 3.43 -2.04
CA PHE A 91 10.67 3.70 -3.38
C PHE A 91 9.13 3.83 -3.36
N ALA A 92 8.61 4.92 -3.92
CA ALA A 92 7.21 5.04 -4.28
C ALA A 92 7.11 5.03 -5.81
N SER A 93 6.25 4.18 -6.37
CA SER A 93 6.11 4.05 -7.84
C SER A 93 4.65 3.91 -8.24
N VAL A 94 4.32 4.40 -9.42
CA VAL A 94 2.97 4.33 -9.98
C VAL A 94 3.03 3.48 -11.24
N ILE A 95 2.11 2.52 -11.37
CA ILE A 95 1.95 1.72 -12.59
C ILE A 95 0.70 2.22 -13.30
N PRO A 96 0.83 2.94 -14.44
CA PRO A 96 -0.31 3.52 -15.12
C PRO A 96 -1.22 2.43 -15.71
N GLY A 97 -2.52 2.53 -15.41
CA GLY A 97 -3.58 1.70 -15.97
C GLY A 97 -4.34 2.43 -17.09
N ARG A 98 -5.09 1.67 -17.90
CA ARG A 98 -5.88 2.20 -19.03
C ARG A 98 -6.87 3.31 -18.63
N PHE A 99 -7.41 3.25 -17.42
CA PHE A 99 -8.45 4.15 -16.91
C PHE A 99 -7.93 5.09 -15.82
N MET A 100 -6.62 5.15 -15.59
CA MET A 100 -6.02 5.98 -14.56
C MET A 100 -5.98 7.45 -14.97
N ASP A 101 -6.37 8.35 -14.06
CA ASP A 101 -6.08 9.79 -14.21
C ASP A 101 -4.61 10.08 -13.89
N VAL A 102 -3.79 10.10 -14.94
CA VAL A 102 -2.34 10.37 -14.84
C VAL A 102 -2.06 11.81 -14.38
N LYS A 103 -2.97 12.77 -14.62
CA LYS A 103 -2.78 14.16 -14.21
C LYS A 103 -2.87 14.29 -12.69
N LEU A 104 -3.85 13.62 -12.09
CA LEU A 104 -4.01 13.56 -10.64
C LEU A 104 -2.76 13.01 -9.95
N ILE A 105 -2.20 11.90 -10.45
CA ILE A 105 -0.94 11.35 -9.93
C ILE A 105 0.20 12.37 -10.02
N ALA A 106 0.36 13.03 -11.16
CA ALA A 106 1.42 14.01 -11.35
C ALA A 106 1.28 15.20 -10.39
N GLU A 107 0.05 15.61 -10.08
CA GLU A 107 -0.24 16.64 -9.09
C GLU A 107 0.08 16.17 -7.67
N LEU A 108 -0.35 14.97 -7.29
CA LEU A 108 -0.05 14.38 -5.97
C LEU A 108 1.46 14.24 -5.73
N LEU A 109 2.23 13.84 -6.75
CA LEU A 109 3.69 13.78 -6.68
C LEU A 109 4.32 15.16 -6.45
N ARG A 110 3.81 16.21 -7.13
CA ARG A 110 4.31 17.58 -6.98
C ARG A 110 4.01 18.19 -5.62
N LEU A 111 2.82 17.92 -5.07
CA LEU A 111 2.44 18.39 -3.73
C LEU A 111 3.23 17.70 -2.62
N SER A 112 3.91 16.60 -2.95
CA SER A 112 4.62 15.75 -1.99
C SER A 112 6.12 16.00 -1.84
N THR A 113 6.68 16.93 -2.61
CA THR A 113 8.10 17.35 -2.57
C THR A 113 8.20 18.76 -2.03
#